data_AF-A0A238XJV4-F1
#
_entry.id   AF-A0A238XJV4-F1
#
_cell.length_a   1.000
_cell.length_b   1.000
_cell.length_c   1.000
_cell.angle_alpha   90.00
_cell.angle_beta   90.00
_cell.angle_gamma   90.00
#
_symmetry.space_group_name_H-M   'P 1'
#
loop_
_entity.id
_entity.type
_entity.pdbx_description
1 polymer ?
#
loop_
_entity_poly.entity_id
_entity_poly.type
_entity_poly.pdbx_seq_one_letter_code
_entity_poly.pdbx_strand_id
1 'polypeptide(L)'
;MVSSPGTAQPGEPNDSPPTSSPDSTAEPDGAGSTADGVDDPHVFGRRIATHLAGLLQVRVADPRYRSAPVARRPGATDQYEFTVDGCRVQITRYPVGSPHVRRHRTEYQIHLDGQRVPFAPRYPQQLIETQIATTIAGAVFDHRQAARRADQRSGRPWQRWRP
;
A
#
# COMPACT_ATOMS: atom_id res chain seq x y z
N MET A 1 -41.85 77.72 29.96
CA MET A 1 -43.07 77.49 29.16
C MET A 1 -42.78 76.41 28.14
N VAL A 2 -43.78 75.56 27.92
CA VAL A 2 -43.90 74.37 27.06
C VAL A 2 -43.05 74.36 25.78
N SER A 3 -42.44 73.20 25.49
CA SER A 3 -42.49 72.51 24.19
C SER A 3 -41.89 71.10 24.29
N SER A 4 -42.76 70.09 24.19
CA SER A 4 -42.43 68.75 23.65
C SER A 4 -42.14 68.86 22.13
N PRO A 5 -42.02 67.78 21.34
CA PRO A 5 -41.56 66.39 21.54
C PRO A 5 -40.52 65.99 20.46
N GLY A 6 -40.11 64.71 20.40
CA GLY A 6 -39.86 64.10 19.08
C GLY A 6 -38.67 63.15 18.92
N THR A 7 -38.97 61.86 19.04
CA THR A 7 -38.73 60.86 17.98
C THR A 7 -37.32 60.29 17.71
N ALA A 8 -37.35 58.96 17.49
CA ALA A 8 -36.43 58.09 16.76
C ALA A 8 -35.22 57.47 17.49
N GLN A 9 -35.44 56.24 17.97
CA GLN A 9 -34.93 54.94 17.46
C GLN A 9 -33.44 54.75 17.09
N PRO A 10 -32.97 53.47 17.09
CA PRO A 10 -31.72 53.07 17.71
C PRO A 10 -30.64 52.69 16.67
N GLY A 11 -29.38 52.86 17.04
CA GLY A 11 -28.23 52.40 16.27
C GLY A 11 -27.09 52.00 17.19
N GLU A 12 -26.91 50.69 17.33
CA GLU A 12 -25.68 49.97 17.68
C GLU A 12 -25.02 50.21 19.06
N PRO A 13 -24.95 49.15 19.88
CA PRO A 13 -23.71 48.77 20.53
C PRO A 13 -23.10 47.60 19.75
N ASN A 14 -21.98 47.87 19.11
CA ASN A 14 -21.10 46.89 18.49
C ASN A 14 -20.41 46.07 19.61
N ASP A 15 -21.13 45.11 20.16
CA ASP A 15 -20.64 44.14 21.14
C ASP A 15 -20.24 42.85 20.39
N SER A 16 -19.09 42.91 19.71
CA SER A 16 -18.42 41.69 19.26
C SER A 16 -17.47 41.21 20.38
N PRO A 17 -17.73 40.05 21.03
CA PRO A 17 -16.81 39.49 22.01
C PRO A 17 -15.54 38.94 21.33
N PRO A 18 -14.36 39.03 21.97
CA PRO A 18 -13.15 38.44 21.44
C PRO A 18 -13.24 36.92 21.61
N THR A 19 -13.34 36.17 20.51
CA THR A 19 -13.21 34.72 20.56
C THR A 19 -12.24 34.24 19.50
N SER A 20 -11.02 34.00 20.00
CA SER A 20 -10.00 33.07 19.54
C SER A 20 -10.15 32.52 18.13
N SER A 21 -9.31 33.03 17.22
CA SER A 21 -8.84 32.28 16.06
C SER A 21 -8.37 30.88 16.50
N PRO A 22 -8.85 29.78 15.91
CA PRO A 22 -7.97 28.63 15.77
C PRO A 22 -6.95 29.00 14.69
N ASP A 23 -5.78 29.45 15.13
CA ASP A 23 -4.55 29.15 14.40
C ASP A 23 -4.44 27.62 14.39
N SER A 24 -4.87 27.03 13.29
CA SER A 24 -4.52 25.67 12.93
C SER A 24 -3.90 25.76 11.56
N THR A 25 -2.74 26.42 11.54
CA THR A 25 -1.59 26.01 10.74
C THR A 25 -1.31 24.55 11.06
N ALA A 26 -2.08 23.66 10.45
CA ALA A 26 -1.64 22.30 10.16
C ALA A 26 -1.30 22.29 8.68
N GLU A 27 -0.24 23.01 8.32
CA GLU A 27 0.59 22.53 7.23
C GLU A 27 0.96 21.09 7.59
N PRO A 28 0.79 20.10 6.71
CA PRO A 28 1.35 18.78 6.94
C PRO A 28 2.87 18.92 6.91
N ASP A 29 3.45 19.26 8.06
CA ASP A 29 4.86 19.14 8.35
C ASP A 29 5.28 17.70 8.05
N GLY A 30 6.15 17.57 7.06
CA GLY A 30 7.13 16.51 7.03
C GLY A 30 6.59 15.11 6.70
N ALA A 31 5.85 14.94 5.62
CA ALA A 31 6.09 13.75 4.80
C ALA A 31 7.44 13.97 4.10
N GLY A 32 8.51 13.83 4.89
CA GLY A 32 9.90 13.89 4.45
C GLY A 32 10.07 12.93 3.29
N SER A 33 10.01 13.50 2.09
CA SER A 33 10.61 12.93 0.90
C SER A 33 12.09 12.87 1.22
N THR A 34 12.54 11.73 1.76
CA THR A 34 13.96 11.42 1.88
C THR A 34 14.49 11.24 0.46
N ALA A 35 14.80 12.38 -0.14
CA ALA A 35 15.60 12.53 -1.33
C ALA A 35 17.06 12.13 -1.01
N ASP A 36 17.25 10.86 -0.63
CA ASP A 36 18.52 10.11 -0.69
C ASP A 36 18.26 8.62 -0.36
N GLY A 37 17.37 8.01 -1.15
CA GLY A 37 17.69 6.78 -1.88
C GLY A 37 17.87 5.45 -1.14
N VAL A 38 17.57 5.34 0.14
CA VAL A 38 17.49 4.02 0.82
C VAL A 38 16.12 3.91 1.51
N ASP A 39 15.09 3.55 0.75
CA ASP A 39 13.84 3.06 1.36
C ASP A 39 14.21 1.93 2.33
N ASP A 40 13.88 2.11 3.61
CA ASP A 40 14.04 1.08 4.62
C ASP A 40 13.35 -0.21 4.09
N PRO A 41 14.08 -1.33 3.98
CA PRO A 41 13.53 -2.55 3.42
C PRO A 41 12.26 -3.00 4.16
N HIS A 42 12.19 -2.79 5.48
CA HIS A 42 10.99 -3.13 6.25
C HIS A 42 9.77 -2.28 5.85
N VAL A 43 9.99 -1.02 5.44
CA VAL A 43 8.92 -0.14 4.95
C VAL A 43 8.41 -0.59 3.59
N PHE A 44 9.31 -1.03 2.69
CA PHE A 44 8.93 -1.54 1.36
C PHE A 44 7.94 -2.70 1.45
N GLY A 45 8.29 -3.76 2.20
CA GLY A 45 7.39 -4.92 2.38
C GLY A 45 6.06 -4.53 3.01
N ARG A 46 6.09 -3.63 4.01
CA ARG A 46 4.90 -3.16 4.71
C ARG A 46 3.97 -2.35 3.81
N ARG A 47 4.48 -1.46 2.96
CA ARG A 47 3.67 -0.71 1.98
C ARG A 47 2.92 -1.65 1.04
N ILE A 48 3.59 -2.68 0.53
CA ILE A 48 2.95 -3.68 -0.34
C ILE A 48 1.83 -4.41 0.40
N ALA A 49 2.08 -4.86 1.64
CA ALA A 49 1.08 -5.53 2.46
C ALA A 49 -0.14 -4.62 2.73
N THR A 50 0.09 -3.34 3.02
CA THR A 50 -0.99 -2.34 3.21
C THR A 50 -1.81 -2.15 1.94
N HIS A 51 -1.17 -1.98 0.78
CA HIS A 51 -1.89 -1.86 -0.49
C HIS A 51 -2.70 -3.12 -0.80
N LEU A 52 -2.14 -4.31 -0.55
CA LEU A 52 -2.84 -5.58 -0.72
C LEU A 52 -4.05 -5.72 0.20
N ALA A 53 -3.93 -5.35 1.47
CA ALA A 53 -5.03 -5.37 2.41
C ALA A 53 -6.21 -4.50 1.91
N GLY A 54 -5.90 -3.32 1.34
CA GLY A 54 -6.90 -2.44 0.73
C GLY A 54 -7.54 -3.03 -0.53
N LEU A 55 -6.74 -3.59 -1.45
CA LEU A 55 -7.23 -4.14 -2.72
C LEU A 55 -8.07 -5.42 -2.56
N LEU A 56 -7.67 -6.30 -1.64
CA LEU A 56 -8.30 -7.59 -1.45
C LEU A 56 -9.32 -7.61 -0.30
N GLN A 57 -9.38 -6.55 0.50
CA GLN A 57 -10.21 -6.44 1.71
C GLN A 57 -10.00 -7.61 2.67
N VAL A 58 -8.75 -8.06 2.82
CA VAL A 58 -8.35 -9.14 3.73
C VAL A 58 -7.20 -8.70 4.64
N ARG A 59 -7.00 -9.44 5.73
CA ARG A 59 -5.78 -9.31 6.52
C ARG A 59 -4.60 -9.90 5.76
N VAL A 60 -3.49 -9.16 5.76
CA VAL A 60 -2.18 -9.61 5.27
C VAL A 60 -1.30 -9.79 6.49
N ALA A 61 -0.60 -10.92 6.59
CA ALA A 61 0.36 -11.16 7.67
C ALA A 61 1.55 -10.20 7.56
N ASP A 62 2.18 -9.87 8.69
CA ASP A 62 3.31 -8.96 8.68
C ASP A 62 4.46 -9.51 7.82
N PRO A 63 5.02 -8.69 6.92
CA PRO A 63 6.09 -9.10 6.03
C PRO A 63 7.38 -9.35 6.80
N ARG A 64 7.94 -10.54 6.59
CA ARG A 64 9.27 -10.92 7.04
C ARG A 64 10.28 -10.47 5.99
N TYR A 65 11.24 -9.68 6.42
CA TYR A 65 12.36 -9.25 5.59
C TYR A 65 13.59 -10.13 5.85
N ARG A 66 14.30 -10.48 4.79
CA ARG A 66 15.61 -11.13 4.83
C ARG A 66 16.52 -10.49 3.78
N SER A 67 17.69 -10.03 4.21
CA SER A 67 18.76 -9.66 3.29
C SER A 67 19.75 -10.82 3.17
N ALA A 68 20.13 -11.20 1.96
CA ALA A 68 21.17 -12.19 1.74
C ALA A 68 22.12 -11.78 0.61
N PRO A 69 23.45 -11.92 0.79
CA PRO A 69 24.37 -11.86 -0.33
C PRO A 69 24.17 -13.11 -1.19
N VAL A 70 23.74 -12.93 -2.44
CA VAL A 70 23.63 -14.06 -3.37
C VAL A 70 25.01 -14.31 -3.97
N ALA A 71 25.65 -15.42 -3.58
CA ALA A 71 27.01 -15.79 -3.99
C ALA A 71 27.25 -15.82 -5.52
N ARG A 72 26.20 -15.81 -6.34
CA ARG A 72 26.26 -15.87 -7.82
C ARG A 72 25.87 -14.57 -8.55
N ARG A 73 25.51 -13.49 -7.87
CA ARG A 73 25.24 -12.18 -8.50
C ARG A 73 25.88 -11.04 -7.69
N PRO A 74 26.48 -10.03 -8.35
CA PRO A 74 26.97 -8.85 -7.65
C PRO A 74 25.79 -8.06 -7.08
N GLY A 75 25.64 -8.08 -5.75
CA GLY A 75 24.66 -7.26 -5.03
C GLY A 75 23.93 -8.01 -3.91
N ALA A 76 23.62 -7.28 -2.83
CA ALA A 76 22.70 -7.76 -1.82
C ALA A 76 21.32 -7.98 -2.46
N THR A 77 20.69 -9.10 -2.12
CA THR A 77 19.31 -9.40 -2.52
C THR A 77 18.41 -9.25 -1.31
N ASP A 78 17.34 -8.50 -1.50
CA ASP A 78 16.30 -8.30 -0.51
C ASP A 78 15.16 -9.28 -0.78
N GLN A 79 14.76 -10.02 0.24
CA GLN A 79 13.64 -10.94 0.17
C GLN A 79 12.56 -10.53 1.17
N TYR A 80 11.33 -10.49 0.70
CA TYR A 80 10.14 -10.17 1.48
C TYR A 80 9.17 -11.33 1.39
N GLU A 81 8.65 -11.78 2.52
CA GLU A 81 7.71 -12.91 2.57
C GLU A 81 6.56 -12.61 3.52
N PHE A 82 5.33 -12.86 3.07
CA PHE A 82 4.11 -12.74 3.86
C PHE A 82 3.03 -13.66 3.34
N THR A 83 1.93 -13.78 4.09
CA THR A 83 0.74 -14.54 3.68
C THR A 83 -0.42 -13.58 3.45
N VAL A 84 -1.14 -13.77 2.35
CA VAL A 84 -2.36 -13.04 2.01
C VAL A 84 -3.41 -14.04 1.57
N ASP A 85 -4.57 -14.04 2.24
CA ASP A 85 -5.67 -14.95 1.93
C ASP A 85 -5.27 -16.44 1.86
N GLY A 86 -4.42 -16.88 2.79
CA GLY A 86 -3.88 -18.25 2.81
C GLY A 86 -2.82 -18.55 1.76
N CYS A 87 -2.54 -17.64 0.82
CA CYS A 87 -1.49 -17.78 -0.17
C CYS A 87 -0.18 -17.20 0.36
N ARG A 88 0.94 -17.90 0.21
CA ARG A 88 2.28 -17.43 0.56
C ARG A 88 2.85 -16.60 -0.59
N VAL A 89 3.18 -15.34 -0.30
CA VAL A 89 3.81 -14.42 -1.24
C VAL A 89 5.28 -14.28 -0.90
N GLN A 90 6.13 -14.39 -1.93
CA GLN A 90 7.56 -14.11 -1.82
C GLN A 90 7.98 -13.12 -2.90
N ILE A 91 8.61 -12.02 -2.49
CA ILE A 91 9.15 -11.00 -3.38
C ILE A 91 10.66 -11.00 -3.21
N THR A 92 11.38 -10.96 -4.31
CA THR A 92 12.84 -10.89 -4.34
C THR A 92 13.24 -9.68 -5.17
N ARG A 93 13.92 -8.73 -4.53
CA ARG A 93 14.43 -7.50 -5.12
C ARG A 93 15.94 -7.66 -5.28
N TYR A 94 16.44 -7.46 -6.49
CA TYR A 94 17.88 -7.54 -6.77
C TYR A 94 18.31 -6.44 -7.73
N PRO A 95 19.52 -5.88 -7.53
CA PRO A 95 20.11 -4.96 -8.49
C PRO A 95 20.48 -5.70 -9.77
N VAL A 96 20.22 -5.06 -10.91
CA VAL A 96 20.57 -5.49 -12.25
C VAL A 96 21.32 -4.36 -12.91
N GLY A 97 22.59 -4.60 -13.20
CA GLY A 97 23.47 -3.65 -13.84
C GLY A 97 24.81 -4.31 -14.05
N SER A 98 25.46 -4.00 -15.18
CA SER A 98 26.85 -4.37 -15.38
C SER A 98 27.71 -3.45 -14.51
N PRO A 99 28.79 -3.93 -13.86
CA PRO A 99 29.69 -3.08 -13.06
C PRO A 99 30.31 -1.91 -13.85
N HIS A 100 30.16 -1.92 -15.18
CA HIS A 100 30.67 -0.92 -16.11
C HIS A 100 29.64 0.19 -16.48
N VAL A 101 28.38 0.08 -16.02
CA VAL A 101 27.33 1.07 -16.32
C VAL A 101 26.95 1.82 -15.05
N ARG A 102 27.04 3.15 -15.04
CA ARG A 102 26.72 4.02 -13.89
C ARG A 102 25.26 3.95 -13.39
N ARG A 103 24.40 3.16 -14.03
CA ARG A 103 22.99 2.99 -13.65
C ARG A 103 22.71 1.53 -13.31
N HIS A 104 22.58 1.26 -12.02
CA HIS A 104 21.97 0.04 -11.53
C HIS A 104 20.45 0.17 -11.66
N ARG A 105 19.81 -0.76 -12.37
CA ARG A 105 18.35 -0.94 -12.33
C ARG A 105 18.02 -1.88 -11.18
N THR A 106 16.84 -1.77 -10.59
CA THR A 106 16.31 -2.80 -9.68
C THR A 106 15.32 -3.67 -10.42
N GLU A 107 15.46 -4.99 -10.30
CA GLU A 107 14.46 -5.95 -10.77
C GLU A 107 13.78 -6.66 -9.59
N TYR A 108 12.57 -7.14 -9.85
CA TYR A 108 11.71 -7.78 -8.87
C TYR A 108 11.23 -9.11 -9.43
N GLN A 109 11.28 -10.14 -8.60
CA GLN A 109 10.70 -11.44 -8.87
C GLN A 109 9.66 -11.75 -7.80
N ILE A 110 8.45 -12.08 -8.24
CA ILE A 110 7.30 -12.36 -7.36
C ILE A 110 6.94 -13.83 -7.50
N HIS A 111 6.67 -14.49 -6.38
CA HIS A 111 6.08 -15.82 -6.34
C HIS A 111 4.84 -15.84 -5.45
N LEU A 112 3.83 -16.59 -5.86
CA LEU A 112 2.61 -16.91 -5.12
C LEU A 112 2.54 -18.43 -4.97
N ASP A 113 2.56 -18.93 -3.73
CA ASP A 113 2.61 -20.38 -3.42
C ASP A 113 3.70 -21.14 -4.20
N GLY A 114 4.85 -20.48 -4.39
CA GLY A 114 6.00 -21.01 -5.14
C GLY A 114 5.89 -20.88 -6.67
N GLN A 115 4.74 -20.47 -7.21
CA GLN A 115 4.58 -20.19 -8.63
C GLN A 115 5.02 -18.77 -8.96
N ARG A 116 5.86 -18.61 -9.99
CA ARG A 116 6.33 -17.30 -10.42
C ARG A 116 5.19 -16.48 -11.04
N VAL A 117 4.95 -15.29 -10.50
CA VAL A 117 4.00 -14.32 -11.04
C VAL A 117 4.75 -13.38 -12.00
N PRO A 118 4.34 -13.26 -13.28
CA PRO A 118 4.95 -12.33 -14.21
C PRO A 118 4.79 -10.89 -13.73
N PHE A 119 5.91 -10.17 -13.64
CA PHE A 119 5.91 -8.77 -13.25
C PHE A 119 6.89 -7.98 -14.11
N ALA A 120 6.40 -6.89 -14.67
CA ALA A 120 7.19 -5.90 -15.39
C ALA A 120 6.66 -4.53 -14.99
N PRO A 121 7.49 -3.62 -14.46
CA PRO A 121 7.07 -2.26 -14.14
C PRO A 121 6.57 -1.58 -15.42
N ARG A 122 5.31 -1.15 -15.43
CA ARG A 122 4.66 -0.58 -16.63
C ARG A 122 4.59 0.94 -16.59
N TYR A 123 4.42 1.51 -15.40
CA TYR A 123 4.18 2.93 -15.22
C TYR A 123 5.30 3.54 -14.38
N PRO A 124 6.23 4.29 -14.99
CA PRO A 124 7.36 4.87 -14.24
C PRO A 124 6.93 5.92 -13.22
N GLN A 125 5.72 6.49 -13.37
CA GLN A 125 5.15 7.48 -12.45
C GLN A 125 4.42 6.86 -11.25
N GLN A 126 4.07 5.57 -11.31
CA GLN A 126 3.42 4.89 -10.18
C GLN A 126 4.47 4.29 -9.25
N LEU A 127 4.21 4.38 -7.94
CA LEU A 127 5.01 3.69 -6.94
C LEU A 127 5.09 2.19 -7.25
N ILE A 128 6.30 1.65 -7.14
CA ILE A 128 6.59 0.27 -7.52
C ILE A 128 5.85 -0.72 -6.61
N GLU A 129 5.70 -0.37 -5.32
CA GLU A 129 4.96 -1.12 -4.31
C GLU A 129 3.49 -1.30 -4.72
N THR A 130 2.87 -0.24 -5.24
CA THR A 130 1.49 -0.27 -5.73
C THR A 130 1.35 -1.18 -6.95
N GLN A 131 2.31 -1.13 -7.88
CA GLN A 131 2.31 -2.00 -9.06
C GLN A 131 2.50 -3.47 -8.69
N ILE A 132 3.38 -3.75 -7.73
CA ILE A 132 3.61 -5.10 -7.19
C ILE A 132 2.36 -5.61 -6.47
N ALA A 133 1.76 -4.80 -5.59
CA ALA A 133 0.54 -5.15 -4.88
C ALA A 133 -0.62 -5.44 -5.84
N THR A 134 -0.82 -4.60 -6.86
CA THR A 134 -1.87 -4.82 -7.88
C THR A 134 -1.65 -6.13 -8.65
N THR A 135 -0.39 -6.44 -8.98
CA THR A 135 -0.03 -7.69 -9.67
C THR A 135 -0.32 -8.91 -8.80
N ILE A 136 0.06 -8.87 -7.52
CA ILE A 136 -0.21 -9.95 -6.56
C ILE A 136 -1.72 -10.12 -6.35
N ALA A 137 -2.46 -9.01 -6.22
CA ALA A 137 -3.92 -9.06 -6.06
C ALA A 137 -4.58 -9.77 -7.24
N GLY A 138 -4.19 -9.45 -8.48
CA GLY A 138 -4.66 -10.15 -9.68
C GLY A 138 -4.39 -11.66 -9.62
N ALA A 139 -3.15 -12.05 -9.28
CA ALA A 139 -2.77 -13.45 -9.16
C ALA A 139 -3.56 -14.20 -8.06
N VAL A 140 -3.83 -13.55 -6.93
CA VAL A 140 -4.67 -14.12 -5.86
C VAL A 140 -6.11 -14.31 -6.32
N PHE A 141 -6.68 -13.35 -7.07
CA PHE A 141 -8.02 -13.52 -7.65
C PHE A 141 -8.06 -14.70 -8.64
N ASP A 142 -7.08 -14.82 -9.51
CA ASP A 142 -6.98 -15.93 -10.47
C ASP A 142 -6.86 -17.28 -9.73
N HIS A 143 -6.05 -17.34 -8.69
CA HIS A 143 -5.88 -18.52 -7.84
C HIS A 143 -7.20 -18.93 -7.16
N ARG A 144 -7.93 -17.97 -6.57
CA ARG A 144 -9.28 -18.20 -6.00
C ARG A 144 -10.24 -18.75 -7.04
N GLN A 145 -10.25 -18.20 -8.26
CA GLN A 145 -11.11 -18.68 -9.33
C GLN A 145 -10.71 -20.06 -9.83
N ALA A 146 -9.42 -20.38 -9.86
CA ALA A 146 -8.92 -21.70 -10.21
C ALA A 146 -9.34 -22.75 -9.16
N ALA A 147 -9.21 -22.44 -7.86
CA ALA A 147 -9.65 -23.30 -6.77
C ALA A 147 -11.15 -23.59 -6.85
N ARG A 148 -11.99 -22.56 -7.03
CA ARG A 148 -13.45 -22.73 -7.21
C ARG A 148 -13.81 -23.61 -8.41
N ARG A 149 -13.09 -23.46 -9.53
CA ARG A 149 -13.29 -24.30 -10.73
C ARG A 149 -12.86 -25.75 -10.48
N ALA A 150 -11.79 -25.97 -9.72
CA ALA A 150 -11.35 -27.30 -9.34
C ALA A 150 -12.40 -27.98 -8.43
N ASP A 151 -12.95 -27.26 -7.45
CA ASP A 151 -14.00 -27.77 -6.56
C ASP A 151 -15.26 -28.17 -7.35
N GLN A 152 -15.70 -27.32 -8.28
CA GLN A 152 -16.85 -27.60 -9.16
C GLN A 152 -16.62 -28.82 -10.06
N ARG A 153 -15.40 -28.98 -10.60
CA ARG A 153 -15.02 -30.16 -11.40
C ARG A 153 -14.87 -31.44 -10.58
N SER A 154 -14.42 -31.31 -9.34
CA SER A 154 -14.21 -32.45 -8.44
C SER A 154 -15.51 -33.13 -8.02
N GLY A 155 -16.67 -32.49 -8.28
CA GLY A 155 -17.97 -33.13 -8.22
C GLY A 155 -18.18 -33.95 -6.96
N ARG A 156 -17.79 -33.42 -5.79
CA ARG A 156 -18.16 -34.03 -4.51
C ARG A 156 -19.53 -33.48 -4.10
N PRO A 157 -20.64 -34.15 -4.43
CA PRO A 157 -21.86 -33.95 -3.67
C PRO A 157 -21.51 -34.33 -2.24
N TRP A 158 -21.46 -33.34 -1.37
CA TRP A 158 -21.43 -33.52 0.07
C TRP A 158 -22.48 -34.57 0.40
N GLN A 159 -21.97 -35.72 0.83
CA GLN A 159 -22.77 -36.90 1.03
C GLN A 159 -23.89 -36.58 2.00
N ARG A 160 -25.10 -36.77 1.51
CA ARG A 160 -26.36 -36.79 2.22
C ARG A 160 -26.36 -38.01 3.15
N TRP A 161 -25.56 -38.02 4.20
CA TRP A 161 -25.76 -38.97 5.31
C TRP A 161 -26.87 -38.40 6.20
N ARG A 162 -28.10 -38.81 5.91
CA ARG A 162 -29.18 -38.78 6.90
C ARG A 162 -29.16 -40.12 7.64
N PRO A 163 -29.11 -40.14 8.99
CA PRO A 163 -29.61 -41.28 9.75
C PRO A 163 -31.13 -41.43 9.57
#